data_AF-A0A6L4ZC26-F1
#
_entry.id   AF-A0A6L4ZC26-F1
#
_cell.length_a   1.000
_cell.length_b   1.000
_cell.length_c   1.000
_cell.angle_alpha   90.00
_cell.angle_beta   90.00
_cell.angle_gamma   90.00
#
_symmetry.space_group_name_H-M   'P 1'
#
loop_
_entity.id
_entity.type
_entity.pdbx_description
1 polymer ?
#
loop_
_entity_poly.entity_id
_entity_poly.type
_entity_poly.pdbx_seq_one_letter_code
_entity_poly.pdbx_strand_id
1 'polypeptide(L)'
;MRLFEDFKIKFERPDWSRDAELGLMDTILEQHPHLIALLEDDLTIGQKQSVFGRKDTPSVEQIVRAAIYKELKGLEYRELEYHQTDSRICALFIKIDALRPYSFQMYQKYIS
;
A
#
# COMPACT_ATOMS: atom_id res chain seq x y z
N MET A 1 6.99 -23.16 -26.18
CA MET A 1 6.86 -21.88 -25.47
C MET A 1 5.70 -21.98 -24.49
N ARG A 2 5.96 -21.95 -23.17
CA ARG A 2 4.87 -21.81 -22.18
C ARG A 2 4.53 -20.32 -22.11
N LEU A 3 3.29 -19.98 -22.48
CA LEU A 3 2.79 -18.61 -22.67
C LEU A 3 2.14 -18.02 -21.41
N PHE A 4 2.15 -18.74 -20.30
CA PHE A 4 1.56 -18.32 -19.04
C PHE A 4 2.57 -18.57 -17.93
N GLU A 5 2.89 -17.53 -17.15
CA GLU A 5 3.63 -17.69 -15.89
C GLU A 5 2.88 -18.70 -15.02
N ASP A 6 3.59 -19.70 -14.51
CA ASP A 6 3.03 -20.67 -13.57
C ASP A 6 2.37 -19.89 -12.43
N PHE A 7 1.07 -20.11 -12.22
CA PHE A 7 0.26 -19.45 -11.21
C PHE A 7 1.05 -19.35 -9.90
N LYS A 8 1.56 -18.15 -9.57
CA LYS A 8 2.12 -17.88 -8.24
C LYS A 8 0.98 -18.05 -7.26
N ILE A 9 0.96 -19.23 -6.64
CA ILE A 9 0.20 -19.59 -5.46
C ILE A 9 0.46 -18.47 -4.43
N LYS A 10 -0.43 -17.47 -4.34
CA LYS A 10 -0.39 -16.39 -3.33
C LYS A 10 -0.82 -16.94 -1.96
N PHE A 11 -0.20 -18.04 -1.52
CA PHE A 11 -0.50 -18.68 -0.23
C PHE A 11 0.65 -18.52 0.77
N GLU A 12 1.54 -17.55 0.58
CA GLU A 12 2.37 -17.08 1.69
C GLU A 12 1.49 -16.18 2.55
N ARG A 13 0.99 -16.73 3.67
CA ARG A 13 0.56 -15.88 4.77
C ARG A 13 1.74 -14.94 5.07
N PRO A 14 1.53 -13.62 5.10
CA PRO A 14 2.63 -12.71 5.40
C PRO A 14 3.25 -13.09 6.75
N ASP A 15 4.57 -13.29 6.75
CA ASP A 15 5.32 -13.60 7.96
C ASP A 15 5.55 -12.30 8.74
N TRP A 16 4.65 -12.04 9.68
CA TRP A 16 4.71 -10.91 10.60
C TRP A 16 5.57 -11.17 11.83
N SER A 17 6.27 -12.31 11.93
CA SER A 17 7.01 -12.69 13.15
C SER A 17 8.05 -11.66 13.58
N ARG A 18 8.60 -10.92 12.62
CA ARG A 18 9.61 -9.88 12.84
C ARG A 18 9.03 -8.47 13.00
N ASP A 19 7.75 -8.29 12.72
CA ASP A 19 7.05 -7.00 12.77
C ASP A 19 5.59 -7.21 13.19
N ALA A 20 5.39 -7.58 14.46
CA ALA A 20 4.08 -7.89 15.02
C ALA A 20 3.11 -6.70 14.96
N GLU A 21 3.62 -5.46 15.06
CA GLU A 21 2.81 -4.24 14.93
C GLU A 21 2.18 -4.10 13.56
N LEU A 22 2.95 -4.36 12.48
CA LEU A 22 2.41 -4.35 11.12
C LEU A 22 1.38 -5.46 10.91
N GLY A 23 1.62 -6.65 11.47
CA GLY A 23 0.65 -7.75 11.41
C GLY A 23 -0.65 -7.45 12.14
N LEU A 24 -0.58 -6.75 13.28
CA LEU A 24 -1.76 -6.30 14.00
C LEU A 24 -2.55 -5.27 13.18
N MET A 25 -1.87 -4.26 12.62
CA MET A 25 -2.51 -3.23 11.81
C MET A 25 -3.12 -3.80 10.53
N ASP A 26 -2.42 -4.73 9.86
CA ASP A 26 -2.95 -5.43 8.69
C ASP A 26 -4.25 -6.15 9.04
N THR A 27 -4.26 -6.90 10.15
CA THR A 27 -5.44 -7.62 10.63
C THR A 27 -6.61 -6.68 10.94
N ILE A 28 -6.35 -5.55 11.60
CA ILE A 28 -7.39 -4.56 11.94
C ILE A 28 -8.00 -3.97 10.67
N LEU A 29 -7.17 -3.56 9.71
CA LEU A 29 -7.63 -2.96 8.45
C LEU A 29 -8.42 -3.96 7.59
N GLU A 30 -8.01 -5.24 7.59
CA GLU A 30 -8.75 -6.32 6.91
C GLU A 30 -10.11 -6.61 7.57
N GLN A 31 -10.16 -6.64 8.91
CA GLN A 31 -11.41 -6.91 9.65
C GLN A 31 -12.38 -5.73 9.65
N HIS A 32 -11.87 -4.51 9.49
CA HIS A 32 -12.64 -3.28 9.56
C HIS A 32 -12.43 -2.37 8.33
N PRO A 33 -12.82 -2.79 7.11
CA PRO A 33 -12.64 -1.98 5.90
C PRO A 33 -13.32 -0.60 5.94
N HIS A 34 -14.36 -0.45 6.75
CA HIS A 34 -15.06 0.81 6.94
C HIS A 34 -14.15 1.93 7.48
N LEU A 35 -13.07 1.59 8.19
CA LEU A 35 -12.09 2.59 8.66
C LEU A 35 -11.40 3.30 7.50
N ILE A 36 -11.13 2.58 6.40
CA ILE A 36 -10.56 3.15 5.18
C ILE A 36 -11.62 4.00 4.45
N ALA A 37 -12.88 3.54 4.44
CA ALA A 37 -13.97 4.27 3.80
C ALA A 37 -14.24 5.63 4.46
N LEU A 38 -14.05 5.75 5.78
CA LEU A 38 -14.16 7.04 6.48
C LEU A 38 -13.13 8.07 6.00
N LEU A 39 -11.98 7.61 5.52
CA LEU A 39 -10.89 8.46 5.02
C LEU A 39 -10.99 8.74 3.52
N GLU A 40 -11.90 8.07 2.81
CA GLU A 40 -12.07 8.23 1.37
C GLU A 40 -12.47 9.66 1.01
N ASP A 41 -13.41 10.24 1.77
CA ASP A 41 -13.89 11.60 1.52
C ASP A 41 -12.74 12.61 1.63
N ASP A 42 -11.92 12.53 2.68
CA ASP A 42 -10.77 13.43 2.90
C ASP A 42 -9.68 13.28 1.84
N LEU A 43 -9.41 12.05 1.39
CA LEU A 43 -8.38 11.76 0.39
C LEU A 43 -8.80 12.09 -1.04
N THR A 44 -10.11 12.15 -1.30
CA THR A 44 -10.66 12.42 -2.64
C THR A 44 -11.07 13.88 -2.84
N ILE A 45 -11.02 14.73 -1.82
CA ILE A 45 -11.32 16.18 -1.94
C ILE A 45 -10.43 16.80 -3.03
N GLY A 46 -11.06 17.20 -4.15
CA GLY A 46 -10.37 17.86 -5.27
C GLY A 46 -9.75 16.92 -6.33
N GLN A 47 -9.89 15.59 -6.20
CA GLN A 47 -9.54 14.65 -7.26
C GLN A 47 -10.80 14.24 -8.05
N LYS A 48 -10.72 14.22 -9.39
CA LYS A 48 -11.79 13.62 -10.20
C LYS A 48 -11.72 12.10 -10.01
N GLN A 49 -12.78 11.48 -9.50
CA GLN A 49 -12.97 10.03 -9.58
C GLN A 49 -12.96 9.62 -11.06
N SER A 50 -11.81 9.17 -11.56
CA SER A 50 -11.74 8.56 -12.88
C SER A 50 -12.16 7.12 -12.76
N VAL A 51 -13.35 6.80 -13.27
CA VAL A 51 -13.88 5.42 -13.40
C VAL A 51 -12.93 4.53 -14.23
N PHE A 52 -12.07 5.16 -15.03
CA PHE A 52 -10.99 4.53 -15.78
C PHE A 52 -9.64 5.01 -15.20
N GLY A 53 -9.21 4.45 -14.09
CA GLY A 53 -7.95 4.82 -13.44
C GLY A 53 -6.76 4.50 -14.36
N ARG A 54 -5.85 5.47 -14.52
CA ARG A 54 -4.47 5.17 -14.94
C ARG A 54 -3.92 4.18 -13.91
N LYS A 55 -3.25 3.10 -14.35
CA LYS A 55 -2.58 2.13 -13.45
C LYS A 55 -1.49 2.77 -12.56
N ASP A 56 -1.23 4.05 -12.75
CA ASP A 56 -0.23 4.86 -12.06
C ASP A 56 -0.77 5.57 -10.80
N THR A 57 -2.06 5.43 -10.45
CA THR A 57 -2.65 6.05 -9.25
C THR A 57 -2.89 5.01 -8.14
N PRO A 58 -2.43 5.25 -6.89
CA PRO A 58 -2.68 4.35 -5.78
C PRO A 58 -4.15 4.38 -5.36
N SER A 59 -4.67 3.26 -4.87
CA SER A 59 -6.00 3.20 -4.25
C SER A 59 -6.00 3.89 -2.89
N VAL A 60 -7.19 4.27 -2.41
CA VAL A 60 -7.38 4.85 -1.07
C VAL A 60 -6.78 3.94 0.01
N GLU A 61 -7.02 2.63 -0.09
CA GLU A 61 -6.42 1.64 0.81
C GLU A 61 -4.89 1.66 0.77
N GLN A 62 -4.29 1.71 -0.42
CA GLN A 62 -2.83 1.76 -0.58
C GLN A 62 -2.24 3.05 0.02
N ILE A 63 -2.92 4.19 -0.15
CA ILE A 63 -2.52 5.46 0.43
C ILE A 63 -2.55 5.38 1.97
N VAL A 64 -3.65 4.91 2.54
CA VAL A 64 -3.81 4.78 4.01
C VAL A 64 -2.78 3.83 4.60
N ARG A 65 -2.58 2.66 3.97
CA ARG A 65 -1.56 1.69 4.41
C ARG A 65 -0.15 2.26 4.27
N ALA A 66 0.15 3.01 3.22
CA ALA A 66 1.45 3.67 3.07
C ALA A 66 1.69 4.74 4.15
N ALA A 67 0.67 5.52 4.51
CA ALA A 67 0.75 6.48 5.60
C ALA A 67 1.01 5.78 6.94
N ILE A 68 0.28 4.72 7.26
CA ILE A 68 0.49 3.94 8.49
C ILE A 68 1.89 3.35 8.52
N TYR A 69 2.36 2.75 7.41
CA TYR A 69 3.70 2.18 7.32
C TYR A 69 4.78 3.24 7.55
N LYS A 70 4.63 4.41 6.91
CA LYS A 70 5.54 5.56 7.07
C LYS A 70 5.63 5.98 8.53
N GLU A 71 4.49 6.17 9.20
CA GLU A 71 4.45 6.62 10.59
C GLU A 71 5.01 5.56 11.56
N LEU A 72 4.64 4.28 11.40
CA LEU A 72 5.15 3.21 12.27
C LEU A 72 6.67 3.01 12.14
N LYS A 73 7.21 3.20 10.94
CA LYS A 73 8.66 3.05 10.68
C LYS A 73 9.43 4.36 10.81
N GLY A 74 8.76 5.49 11.06
CA GLY A 74 9.39 6.81 11.17
C GLY A 74 10.12 7.25 9.90
N LEU A 75 9.55 6.94 8.73
CA LEU A 75 10.20 7.15 7.43
C LEU A 75 9.86 8.50 6.81
N GLU A 76 10.79 9.03 6.04
CA GLU A 76 10.55 10.10 5.08
C GLU A 76 9.92 9.57 3.79
N TYR A 77 9.27 10.42 2.99
CA TYR A 77 8.62 9.98 1.74
C TYR A 77 9.58 9.32 0.73
N ARG A 78 10.84 9.74 0.71
CA ARG A 78 11.88 9.14 -0.14
C ARG A 78 12.29 7.77 0.36
N GLU A 79 12.31 7.57 1.66
CA GLU A 79 12.62 6.28 2.28
C GLU A 79 11.45 5.32 2.10
N LEU A 80 10.21 5.81 2.14
CA LEU A 80 9.02 5.03 1.78
C LEU A 80 9.09 4.55 0.32
N GLU A 81 9.50 5.39 -0.62
CA GLU A 81 9.74 4.98 -2.02
C GLU A 81 10.81 3.89 -2.12
N TYR A 82 11.92 4.05 -1.40
CA TYR A 82 12.98 3.04 -1.35
C TYR A 82 12.48 1.70 -0.76
N HIS A 83 11.76 1.75 0.36
CA HIS A 83 11.21 0.58 1.04
C HIS A 83 10.24 -0.22 0.18
N GLN A 84 9.46 0.44 -0.69
CA GLN A 84 8.56 -0.26 -1.61
C GLN A 84 9.31 -1.19 -2.59
N THR A 85 10.54 -0.83 -2.93
CA THR A 85 11.37 -1.59 -3.88
C THR A 85 12.19 -2.67 -3.16
N ASP A 86 12.75 -2.33 -2.00
CA ASP A 86 13.70 -3.18 -1.27
C ASP A 86 13.02 -4.16 -0.30
N SER A 87 11.88 -3.76 0.29
CA SER A 87 11.20 -4.53 1.34
C SER A 87 9.95 -5.23 0.83
N ARG A 88 9.99 -6.57 0.85
CA ARG A 88 8.81 -7.42 0.58
C ARG A 88 7.68 -7.18 1.58
N ILE A 89 8.01 -6.93 2.85
CA ILE A 89 7.03 -6.65 3.91
C ILE A 89 6.30 -5.33 3.62
N CYS A 90 7.03 -4.31 3.14
CA CYS A 90 6.43 -3.05 2.72
C CYS A 90 5.43 -3.28 1.56
N ALA A 91 5.86 -3.96 0.50
CA ALA A 91 5.00 -4.24 -0.64
C ALA A 91 3.74 -5.05 -0.26
N LEU A 92 3.90 -6.04 0.63
CA LEU A 92 2.79 -6.83 1.17
C LEU A 92 1.81 -5.99 2.00
N PHE A 93 2.32 -5.21 2.95
CA PHE A 93 1.49 -4.40 3.85
C PHE A 93 0.72 -3.31 3.11
N ILE A 94 1.38 -2.60 2.19
CA ILE A 94 0.76 -1.53 1.38
C ILE A 94 -0.16 -2.13 0.30
N LYS A 95 -0.02 -3.42 -0.03
CA LYS A 95 -0.72 -4.11 -1.12
C LYS A 95 -0.41 -3.53 -2.50
N ILE A 96 0.86 -3.27 -2.76
CA ILE A 96 1.33 -2.79 -4.07
C ILE A 96 2.00 -3.91 -4.86
N ASP A 97 2.05 -3.75 -6.17
CA ASP A 97 2.93 -4.55 -7.01
C ASP A 97 4.36 -4.06 -6.83
N ALA A 98 5.25 -4.92 -6.33
CA ALA A 98 6.65 -4.60 -6.11
C ALA A 98 7.39 -4.19 -7.41
N LEU A 99 6.86 -4.56 -8.58
CA LEU A 99 7.39 -4.14 -9.89
C LEU A 99 6.93 -2.74 -10.31
N ARG A 100 5.99 -2.15 -9.56
CA ARG A 100 5.37 -0.85 -9.85
C ARG A 100 5.24 -0.02 -8.57
N PRO A 101 6.36 0.40 -7.97
CA PRO A 101 6.32 1.29 -6.81
C PRO A 101 5.76 2.66 -7.19
N TYR A 102 5.18 3.37 -6.22
CA TYR A 102 4.75 4.74 -6.41
C TYR A 102 5.84 5.71 -5.94
N SER A 103 5.96 6.84 -6.64
CA SER A 103 6.99 7.84 -6.35
C SER A 103 6.73 8.58 -5.03
N PHE A 104 7.78 9.10 -4.41
CA PHE A 104 7.66 9.89 -3.19
C PHE A 104 6.71 11.10 -3.34
N GLN A 105 6.70 11.73 -4.51
CA GLN A 105 5.82 12.88 -4.80
C GLN A 105 4.35 12.49 -4.78
N MET A 106 4.03 11.28 -5.23
CA MET A 106 2.66 10.77 -5.22
C MET A 106 2.19 10.59 -3.78
N TYR A 107 2.98 9.93 -2.93
CA TYR A 107 2.63 9.77 -1.52
C TYR A 107 2.57 11.10 -0.78
N GLN A 108 3.53 12.00 -1.02
CA GLN A 108 3.51 13.33 -0.44
C GLN A 108 2.23 14.08 -0.81
N LYS A 109 1.76 13.98 -2.06
CA LYS A 109 0.52 14.64 -2.49
C LYS A 109 -0.72 14.16 -1.73
N TYR A 110 -0.77 12.88 -1.35
CA TYR A 110 -1.95 12.27 -0.72
C TYR A 110 -1.88 12.20 0.81
N ILE A 111 -0.67 12.21 1.39
CA ILE A 111 -0.46 12.02 2.84
C ILE A 111 -0.14 13.34 3.55
N SER A 112 0.40 14.35 2.85
CA SER A 112 0.72 15.66 3.44
C SER A 112 -0.46 16.62 3.52
#